data_AF-A0A831RI09-F1
#
_entry.id   AF-A0A831RI09-F1
#
_cell.length_a   1.000
_cell.length_b   1.000
_cell.length_c   1.000
_cell.angle_alpha   90.00
_cell.angle_beta   90.00
_cell.angle_gamma   90.00
#
_symmetry.space_group_name_H-M   'P 1'
#
loop_
_entity.id
_entity.type
_entity.pdbx_description
1 polymer ?
#
loop_
_entity_poly.entity_id
_entity_poly.type
_entity_poly.pdbx_seq_one_letter_code
_entity_poly.pdbx_strand_id
1 'polypeptide(L)'
;SRDLTHYTPYNTYRIGGLPPTPIAIPGLASIRAVLHPATGKALYFVARGDGTHVFSQTLAEHDRAVGRYLLHGAGATAPRRGPKRGTAKRHRGGTPIGAP
;
A
#
# COMPACT_ATOMS: atom_id res chain seq x y z
N SER A 1 -20.96 -6.72 -11.04
CA SER A 1 -20.47 -7.32 -12.29
C SER A 1 -20.80 -8.81 -12.28
N ARG A 2 -21.11 -9.39 -13.45
CA ARG A 2 -21.40 -10.83 -13.63
C ARG A 2 -20.23 -11.72 -13.21
N ASP A 3 -18.99 -11.24 -13.36
CA ASP A 3 -17.79 -12.03 -13.10
C ASP A 3 -17.61 -12.34 -11.60
N LEU A 4 -17.91 -11.39 -10.73
CA LEU A 4 -17.75 -11.56 -9.28
C LEU A 4 -18.72 -12.59 -8.69
N THR A 5 -19.88 -12.78 -9.33
CA THR A 5 -20.93 -13.69 -8.86
C THR A 5 -20.76 -15.11 -9.39
N HIS A 6 -20.00 -15.31 -10.46
CA HIS A 6 -19.79 -16.61 -11.07
C HIS A 6 -18.79 -17.45 -10.26
N TYR A 7 -19.15 -18.71 -9.98
CA TYR A 7 -18.28 -19.60 -9.22
C TYR A 7 -17.11 -20.12 -10.07
N THR A 8 -15.90 -20.06 -9.50
CA THR A 8 -14.72 -20.80 -9.96
C THR A 8 -13.90 -21.19 -8.72
N PRO A 9 -13.00 -22.19 -8.81
CA PRO A 9 -12.07 -22.51 -7.72
C PRO A 9 -11.11 -21.36 -7.35
N TYR A 10 -11.05 -20.28 -8.14
CA TYR A 10 -10.15 -19.14 -7.91
C TYR A 10 -10.90 -17.86 -7.46
N ASN A 11 -12.24 -17.85 -7.50
CA ASN A 11 -13.03 -16.69 -7.13
C ASN A 11 -13.26 -16.62 -5.61
N THR A 12 -12.41 -15.89 -4.89
CA THR A 12 -12.48 -15.69 -3.43
C THR A 12 -13.70 -14.91 -2.94
N TYR A 13 -14.55 -14.38 -3.83
CA TYR A 13 -15.89 -13.89 -3.46
C TYR A 13 -16.89 -15.04 -3.25
N ARG A 14 -16.59 -16.24 -3.75
CA ARG A 14 -17.51 -17.39 -3.79
C ARG A 14 -17.00 -18.62 -3.03
N ILE A 15 -15.71 -18.66 -2.70
CA ILE A 15 -15.08 -19.73 -1.92
C ILE A 15 -14.62 -19.21 -0.56
N GLY A 16 -14.58 -20.10 0.43
CA GLY A 16 -13.88 -19.84 1.70
C GLY A 16 -12.42 -20.30 1.62
N GLY A 17 -11.50 -19.51 2.19
CA GLY A 17 -10.08 -19.84 2.23
C GLY A 17 -9.30 -19.41 0.98
N LEU A 18 -8.17 -20.07 0.73
CA LEU A 18 -7.24 -19.76 -0.36
C LEU A 18 -7.61 -20.50 -1.65
N PRO A 19 -7.29 -19.94 -2.83
CA PRO A 19 -7.40 -20.66 -4.09
C PRO A 19 -6.42 -21.86 -4.16
N PRO A 20 -6.63 -22.82 -5.08
CA PRO A 20 -5.80 -24.04 -5.17
C PRO A 20 -4.33 -23.79 -5.45
N THR A 21 -4.00 -22.70 -6.16
CA THR A 21 -2.62 -22.33 -6.51
C THR A 21 -2.43 -20.81 -6.48
N PRO A 22 -1.18 -20.30 -6.41
CA PRO A 22 -0.90 -18.87 -6.53
C PRO A 22 -1.35 -18.30 -7.87
N ILE A 23 -1.89 -17.07 -7.85
CA ILE A 23 -2.32 -16.35 -9.07
C ILE A 23 -1.21 -15.52 -9.72
N ALA A 24 -0.04 -15.40 -9.06
CA ALA A 24 1.10 -14.63 -9.51
C ALA A 24 2.39 -15.13 -8.86
N ILE A 25 3.54 -14.67 -9.39
CA ILE A 25 4.85 -14.88 -8.79
C ILE A 25 5.08 -13.79 -7.72
N PRO A 26 5.15 -14.12 -6.42
CA PRO A 26 5.33 -13.12 -5.38
C PRO A 26 6.77 -12.60 -5.33
N GLY A 27 6.93 -11.29 -5.10
CA GLY A 27 8.23 -10.71 -4.77
C GLY A 27 8.67 -11.01 -3.34
N LEU A 28 9.95 -10.77 -3.03
CA LEU A 28 10.52 -11.02 -1.70
C LEU A 28 9.79 -10.29 -0.57
N ALA A 29 9.33 -9.06 -0.82
CA ALA A 29 8.56 -8.29 0.17
C ALA A 29 7.22 -8.96 0.51
N SER A 30 6.52 -9.52 -0.48
CA SER A 30 5.26 -10.26 -0.28
C SER A 30 5.48 -11.53 0.54
N ILE A 31 6.55 -12.28 0.25
CA ILE A 31 6.90 -13.49 1.01
C ILE A 31 7.18 -13.14 2.48
N ARG A 32 7.98 -12.10 2.73
CA ARG A 32 8.26 -11.64 4.10
C ARG A 32 6.99 -11.20 4.84
N ALA A 33 6.06 -10.53 4.16
CA ALA A 33 4.80 -10.09 4.78
C ALA A 33 3.90 -11.26 5.20
N VAL A 34 3.90 -12.37 4.44
CA VAL A 34 3.17 -13.59 4.81
C VAL A 34 3.81 -14.28 6.01
N LEU A 35 5.15 -14.36 6.06
CA LEU A 35 5.88 -15.02 7.16
C LEU A 35 5.92 -14.18 8.44
N HIS A 36 5.87 -12.86 8.32
CA HIS A 36 5.93 -11.90 9.42
C HIS A 36 4.83 -10.84 9.27
N PRO A 37 3.55 -11.22 9.48
CA PRO A 37 2.45 -10.29 9.34
C PRO A 37 2.51 -9.19 10.40
N ALA A 38 2.02 -8.01 10.05
CA ALA A 38 1.85 -6.93 11.02
C ALA A 38 0.82 -7.35 12.09
N THR A 39 1.10 -7.03 13.35
CA THR A 39 0.14 -7.24 14.43
C THR A 39 -1.07 -6.32 14.25
N GLY A 40 -2.28 -6.86 14.42
CA GLY A 40 -3.49 -6.06 14.34
C GLY A 40 -4.75 -6.90 14.25
N LYS A 41 -5.89 -6.22 14.18
CA LYS A 41 -7.24 -6.81 14.07
C LYS A 41 -8.00 -6.32 12.84
N ALA A 42 -7.31 -5.66 11.91
CA ALA A 42 -7.95 -5.14 10.71
C ALA A 42 -8.43 -6.29 9.83
N LEU A 43 -9.69 -6.24 9.43
CA LEU A 43 -10.33 -7.23 8.55
C LEU A 43 -10.68 -6.64 7.19
N TYR A 44 -10.77 -5.31 7.10
CA TYR A 44 -11.18 -4.59 5.91
C TYR A 44 -10.17 -3.52 5.54
N PHE A 45 -10.02 -3.25 4.25
CA PHE A 45 -9.22 -2.13 3.77
C PHE A 45 -9.83 -1.49 2.51
N VAL A 46 -9.58 -0.19 2.33
CA VAL A 46 -9.96 0.55 1.12
C VAL A 46 -8.81 1.45 0.69
N ALA A 47 -8.55 1.55 -0.62
CA ALA A 47 -7.54 2.45 -1.15
C ALA A 47 -7.99 3.91 -1.03
N ARG A 48 -7.05 4.81 -0.71
CA ARG A 48 -7.32 6.27 -0.61
C ARG A 48 -7.16 7.01 -1.94
N GLY A 49 -6.57 6.37 -2.95
CA GLY A 49 -6.26 6.97 -4.26
C GLY A 49 -4.88 7.64 -4.36
N ASP A 50 -4.17 7.84 -3.24
CA ASP A 50 -2.80 8.40 -3.18
C ASP A 50 -1.69 7.34 -3.08
N GLY A 51 -2.05 6.07 -3.32
CA GLY A 51 -1.17 4.91 -3.13
C GLY A 51 -1.14 4.37 -1.70
N THR A 52 -1.95 4.91 -0.79
CA THR A 52 -2.11 4.39 0.57
C THR A 52 -3.48 3.77 0.80
N HIS A 53 -3.64 3.09 1.94
CA HIS A 53 -4.87 2.39 2.33
C HIS A 53 -5.39 2.86 3.70
N VAL A 54 -6.69 2.73 3.92
CA VAL A 54 -7.32 2.75 5.25
C VAL A 54 -7.62 1.33 5.65
N PHE A 55 -7.25 0.95 6.86
CA PHE A 55 -7.55 -0.36 7.46
C PHE A 55 -8.60 -0.19 8.55
N SER A 56 -9.58 -1.09 8.60
CA SER A 56 -10.72 -1.06 9.53
C SER A 56 -10.93 -2.42 10.18
N GLN A 57 -11.37 -2.44 11.44
CA GLN A 57 -11.67 -3.69 12.16
C GLN A 57 -13.11 -4.14 11.93
N THR A 58 -14.02 -3.18 11.72
CA THR A 58 -15.45 -3.45 11.55
C THR A 58 -15.96 -3.04 10.17
N LEU A 59 -17.07 -3.64 9.75
CA LEU A 59 -17.74 -3.31 8.49
C LEU A 59 -18.24 -1.85 8.49
N ALA A 60 -18.81 -1.37 9.60
CA ALA A 60 -19.30 0.00 9.70
C ALA A 60 -18.18 1.06 9.54
N GLU A 61 -16.98 0.78 10.07
CA GLU A 61 -15.80 1.64 9.85
C GLU A 61 -15.35 1.60 8.39
N HIS A 62 -15.39 0.43 7.76
CA HIS A 62 -15.05 0.25 6.36
C HIS A 62 -16.02 1.03 5.45
N ASP A 63 -17.33 0.91 5.66
CA ASP A 63 -18.34 1.60 4.84
C ASP A 63 -18.20 3.13 4.91
N ARG A 64 -17.90 3.67 6.10
CA ARG A 64 -17.58 5.10 6.24
C ARG A 64 -16.30 5.48 5.50
N ALA A 65 -15.31 4.60 5.45
CA ALA A 65 -14.09 4.84 4.66
C ALA A 65 -14.39 4.78 3.15
N VAL A 66 -15.16 3.80 2.69
CA VAL A 66 -15.60 3.69 1.29
C VAL A 66 -16.38 4.95 0.87
N GLY A 67 -17.32 5.41 1.70
CA GLY A 67 -18.04 6.65 1.48
C GLY A 67 -17.09 7.83 1.25
N ARG A 68 -16.11 8.00 2.13
CA ARG A 68 -15.12 9.10 2.08
C ARG A 68 -14.19 9.03 0.87
N TYR A 69 -13.66 7.86 0.53
CA TYR A 69 -12.55 7.75 -0.45
C TYR A 69 -12.97 7.31 -1.84
N LEU A 70 -14.14 6.67 -2.00
CA LEU A 70 -14.59 6.14 -3.30
C LEU A 70 -15.89 6.77 -3.80
N LEU A 71 -16.87 7.00 -2.93
CA LEU A 71 -18.22 7.42 -3.35
C LEU A 71 -18.40 8.94 -3.36
N HIS A 72 -17.78 9.67 -2.43
CA HIS A 72 -17.99 11.11 -2.26
C HIS A 72 -16.82 11.99 -2.78
N GLY A 73 -15.85 11.42 -3.51
CA GLY A 73 -14.60 12.10 -3.85
C GLY A 73 -14.12 11.87 -5.28
N ALA A 74 -14.51 12.77 -6.18
CA ALA A 74 -13.68 13.12 -7.33
C ALA A 74 -12.25 13.43 -6.85
N GLY A 75 -11.25 12.82 -7.48
CA GLY A 75 -9.85 13.24 -7.50
C GLY A 75 -9.34 14.08 -6.33
N ALA A 76 -9.31 13.53 -5.11
CA ALA A 76 -8.52 14.10 -4.02
C ALA A 76 -7.03 13.89 -4.35
N THR A 77 -6.54 14.77 -5.22
CA THR A 77 -5.15 14.97 -5.57
C THR A 77 -4.44 15.45 -4.31
N ALA A 78 -4.07 14.53 -3.42
CA ALA A 78 -3.19 14.82 -2.31
C ALA A 78 -1.77 15.09 -2.86
N PRO A 79 -0.99 16.00 -2.24
CA PRO A 79 0.18 16.58 -2.88
C PRO A 79 1.22 15.51 -3.19
N ARG A 80 1.68 15.49 -4.45
CA ARG A 80 2.81 14.66 -4.89
C ARG A 80 3.98 14.97 -3.97
N ARG A 81 4.33 14.03 -3.10
CA ARG A 81 5.50 14.13 -2.23
C ARG A 81 6.73 14.23 -3.12
N GLY A 82 7.24 15.45 -3.28
CA GLY A 82 8.40 15.75 -4.10
C GLY A 82 9.63 14.93 -3.66
N PRO A 83 10.60 14.71 -4.58
CA PRO A 83 11.77 13.90 -4.28
C PRO A 83 12.53 14.52 -3.09
N LYS A 84 12.86 13.70 -2.10
CA LYS A 84 13.74 14.09 -0.99
C LYS A 84 15.08 14.52 -1.60
N ARG A 85 15.29 15.82 -1.76
CA ARG A 85 16.57 16.41 -2.16
C ARG A 85 17.59 16.03 -1.08
N GLY A 86 18.51 15.15 -1.43
CA GLY A 86 19.65 14.81 -0.57
C GLY A 86 20.41 16.08 -0.22
N THR A 87 20.62 16.30 1.07
CA THR A 87 21.50 17.35 1.59
C THR A 87 22.93 17.02 1.21
N ALA A 88 23.39 17.55 0.08
CA ALA A 88 24.81 17.54 -0.28
C ALA A 88 25.58 18.42 0.71
N LYS A 89 26.20 17.78 1.71
CA LYS A 89 27.14 18.40 2.65
C LYS A 89 28.39 18.83 1.87
N ARG A 90 28.48 20.13 1.52
CA ARG A 90 29.71 20.75 1.00
C ARG A 90 30.79 20.65 2.08
N HIS A 91 31.78 19.79 1.87
CA HIS A 91 33.04 19.86 2.59
C HIS A 91 33.88 21.00 1.99
N ARG A 92 34.08 22.07 2.77
CA ARG A 92 35.15 23.06 2.55
C ARG A 92 36.13 22.97 3.71
N GLY A 93 37.28 22.37 3.44
CA GLY A 93 38.54 22.49 4.16
C GLY A 93 39.60 22.19 3.09
N GLY A 94 40.58 23.03 2.78
CA GLY A 94 41.33 23.91 3.65
C GLY A 94 42.70 23.28 3.85
N THR A 95 43.65 23.57 2.96
CA THR A 95 45.08 23.39 3.21
C THR A 95 45.84 24.41 2.37
N PRO A 96 46.54 25.39 2.97
CA PRO A 96 47.57 26.12 2.27
C PRO A 96 48.86 25.29 2.37
N ILE A 97 49.36 24.81 1.24
CA ILE A 97 50.72 24.28 1.15
C ILE A 97 51.62 25.50 0.93
N GLY A 98 52.42 25.82 1.94
CA GLY A 98 53.50 26.77 1.84
C GLY A 98 54.82 26.10 1.45
N ALA A 99 55.75 26.99 1.08
CA ALA A 99 57.20 26.84 0.94
C ALA A 99 57.74 26.56 -0.47
N PRO A 100 59.00 26.96 -0.73
CA PRO A 100 59.62 28.27 -0.50
C PRO A 100 59.76 29.09 -1.79
#